data_AF-A0A7W1VER3-F1
#
_entry.id   AF-A0A7W1VER3-F1
#
_cell.length_a   1.000
_cell.length_b   1.000
_cell.length_c   1.000
_cell.angle_alpha   90.00
_cell.angle_beta   90.00
_cell.angle_gamma   90.00
#
_symmetry.space_group_name_H-M   'P 1'
#
loop_
_entity.id
_entity.type
_entity.pdbx_description
1 polymer ?
#
loop_
_entity_poly.entity_id
_entity_poly.type
_entity_poly.pdbx_seq_one_letter_code
_entity_poly.pdbx_strand_id
1 'polypeptide(L)'
;MSNEILWRNNLSDARQEAERQNKPIFIDWADLPSCVGCVSLENNTYPAKDVIDFVSENFVPVQLNQRQNIEFFKQNKVIWTPTVTVCDAQGAEQMRWIGYLPPEEFLPKTKFALAWLAMLNQDYAQAAISLKEIASSHKDSLTAPEALYWLGVADWKISRDFANLSNAWTSLMEIYPNSEAAQKASCL
;
A
#
# COMPACT_ATOMS: atom_id res chain seq x y z
N MET A 1 -4.46 -8.00 -20.12
CA MET A 1 -4.06 -8.55 -18.81
C MET A 1 -2.57 -8.81 -18.88
N SER A 2 -1.81 -8.29 -17.92
CA SER A 2 -0.36 -8.50 -17.84
C SER A 2 -0.07 -9.87 -17.22
N ASN A 3 0.99 -10.53 -17.67
CA ASN A 3 1.41 -11.83 -17.12
C ASN A 3 2.52 -11.69 -16.06
N GLU A 4 3.06 -10.49 -15.90
CA GLU A 4 4.12 -10.15 -14.95
C GLU A 4 4.09 -8.64 -14.66
N ILE A 5 4.73 -8.22 -13.57
CA ILE A 5 4.96 -6.80 -13.29
C ILE A 5 6.14 -6.31 -14.14
N LEU A 6 5.92 -5.27 -14.94
CA LEU A 6 6.96 -4.67 -15.79
C LEU A 6 7.81 -3.68 -14.98
N TRP A 7 8.76 -4.19 -14.21
CA TRP A 7 9.64 -3.40 -13.36
C TRP A 7 10.52 -2.42 -14.14
N ARG A 8 10.59 -1.17 -13.68
CA ARG A 8 11.65 -0.21 -14.04
C ARG A 8 12.84 -0.38 -13.10
N ASN A 9 14.05 -0.14 -13.60
CA ASN A 9 15.29 -0.21 -12.79
C ASN A 9 15.99 1.14 -12.65
N ASN A 10 15.38 2.22 -13.15
CA ASN A 10 15.88 3.58 -13.05
C ASN A 10 14.77 4.47 -12.45
N LEU A 11 15.00 5.00 -11.25
CA LEU A 11 14.00 5.82 -10.56
C LEU A 11 13.79 7.19 -11.23
N SER A 12 14.81 7.76 -11.87
CA SER A 12 14.68 9.05 -12.54
C SER A 12 13.76 8.97 -13.75
N ASP A 13 13.90 7.92 -14.56
CA ASP A 13 13.03 7.68 -15.71
C ASP A 13 11.61 7.31 -15.25
N ALA A 14 11.49 6.50 -14.20
CA ALA A 14 10.21 6.13 -13.61
C ALA A 14 9.45 7.35 -13.06
N ARG A 15 10.14 8.34 -12.47
CA ARG A 15 9.52 9.60 -12.04
C ARG A 15 8.95 10.40 -13.22
N GLN A 16 9.70 10.51 -14.30
CA GLN A 16 9.21 11.18 -15.52
C GLN A 16 8.02 10.43 -16.15
N GLU A 17 7.98 9.10 -16.04
CA GLU A 17 6.83 8.29 -16.45
C GLU A 17 5.62 8.53 -15.55
N ALA A 18 5.83 8.52 -14.23
CA ALA A 18 4.79 8.72 -13.21
C ALA A 18 4.12 10.09 -13.35
N GLU A 19 4.90 11.16 -13.53
CA GLU A 19 4.39 12.51 -13.77
C GLU A 19 3.55 12.58 -15.04
N ARG A 20 4.02 11.98 -16.16
CA ARG A 20 3.28 11.98 -17.44
C ARG A 20 1.97 11.20 -17.37
N GLN A 21 1.95 10.09 -16.63
CA GLN A 21 0.78 9.24 -16.49
C GLN A 21 -0.13 9.66 -15.32
N ASN A 22 0.30 10.62 -14.49
CA ASN A 22 -0.32 10.95 -13.21
C ASN A 22 -0.57 9.72 -12.33
N LYS A 23 0.43 8.82 -12.26
CA LYS A 23 0.37 7.60 -11.45
C LYS A 23 1.37 7.65 -10.29
N PRO A 24 1.03 7.10 -9.13
CA PRO A 24 1.99 6.91 -8.05
C PRO A 24 3.10 5.94 -8.42
N ILE A 25 4.22 6.02 -7.69
CA ILE A 25 5.38 5.15 -7.90
C ILE A 25 5.35 4.07 -6.82
N PHE A 26 5.42 2.82 -7.24
CA PHE A 26 5.60 1.67 -6.37
C PHE A 26 7.06 1.24 -6.46
N ILE A 27 7.81 1.20 -5.36
CA ILE A 27 9.23 0.86 -5.37
C ILE A 27 9.49 -0.35 -4.47
N ASP A 28 10.05 -1.41 -5.03
CA ASP A 28 10.68 -2.52 -4.31
C ASP A 28 12.20 -2.28 -4.18
N TRP A 29 12.64 -2.12 -2.94
CA TRP A 29 14.04 -2.00 -2.56
C TRP A 29 14.53 -3.38 -2.12
N ALA A 30 15.22 -4.08 -3.03
CA ALA A 30 15.57 -5.48 -2.86
C ALA A 30 17.10 -5.72 -2.83
N ASP A 31 17.53 -6.78 -2.17
CA ASP A 31 18.89 -7.36 -2.32
C ASP A 31 18.80 -8.77 -2.90
N LEU A 32 18.52 -8.85 -4.20
CA LEU A 32 18.42 -10.13 -4.90
C LEU A 32 19.81 -10.60 -5.40
N PRO A 33 20.07 -11.92 -5.42
CA PRO A 33 19.22 -13.02 -4.94
C PRO A 33 19.48 -13.46 -3.49
N SER A 34 20.29 -12.72 -2.71
CA SER A 34 20.71 -13.13 -1.34
C SER A 34 19.64 -13.00 -0.27
N CYS A 35 18.71 -12.06 -0.46
CA CYS A 35 17.67 -11.76 0.51
C CYS A 35 16.52 -12.78 0.39
N VAL A 36 16.37 -13.64 1.41
CA VAL A 36 15.31 -14.65 1.46
C VAL A 36 13.91 -14.03 1.32
N GLY A 37 13.64 -12.92 2.02
CA GLY A 37 12.35 -12.24 1.93
C GLY A 37 12.07 -11.65 0.54
N CYS A 38 13.10 -11.16 -0.14
CA CYS A 38 13.00 -10.62 -1.49
C CYS A 38 12.72 -11.75 -2.49
N VAL A 39 13.42 -12.87 -2.36
CA VAL A 39 13.16 -14.08 -3.15
C VAL A 39 11.74 -14.62 -2.91
N SER A 40 11.24 -14.54 -1.67
CA SER A 40 9.85 -14.91 -1.37
C SER A 40 8.84 -13.98 -2.05
N LEU A 41 9.10 -12.67 -2.17
CA LEU A 41 8.24 -11.77 -2.94
C LEU A 41 8.24 -12.16 -4.43
N GLU A 42 9.41 -12.39 -5.02
CA GLU A 42 9.57 -12.80 -6.43
C GLU A 42 8.87 -14.12 -6.76
N ASN A 43 8.90 -15.09 -5.85
CA ASN A 43 8.38 -16.43 -6.14
C ASN A 43 6.90 -16.62 -5.77
N ASN A 44 6.40 -15.88 -4.78
CA ASN A 44 5.06 -16.12 -4.21
C ASN A 44 4.13 -14.92 -4.37
N THR A 45 4.62 -13.70 -4.15
CA THR A 45 3.77 -12.51 -4.04
C THR A 45 3.59 -11.80 -5.37
N TYR A 46 4.68 -11.41 -6.03
CA TYR A 46 4.63 -10.71 -7.31
C TYR A 46 4.07 -11.54 -8.47
N PRO A 47 4.17 -12.88 -8.50
CA PRO A 47 3.52 -13.70 -9.53
C PRO A 47 2.01 -13.90 -9.32
N ALA A 48 1.47 -13.53 -8.16
CA ALA A 48 0.04 -13.66 -7.92
C ALA A 48 -0.73 -12.73 -8.87
N LYS A 49 -1.72 -13.29 -9.60
CA LYS A 49 -2.36 -12.59 -10.72
C LYS A 49 -3.03 -11.28 -10.30
N ASP A 50 -3.68 -11.28 -9.17
CA ASP A 50 -4.32 -10.11 -8.57
C ASP A 50 -3.31 -9.03 -8.16
N VAL A 51 -2.13 -9.42 -7.68
CA VAL A 51 -1.01 -8.50 -7.43
C VAL A 51 -0.47 -7.91 -8.73
N ILE A 52 -0.24 -8.74 -9.76
CA ILE A 52 0.24 -8.27 -11.08
C ILE A 52 -0.71 -7.23 -11.66
N ASP A 53 -2.00 -7.59 -11.74
CA ASP A 53 -3.01 -6.74 -12.34
C ASP A 53 -3.12 -5.42 -11.56
N PHE A 54 -3.21 -5.49 -10.23
CA PHE A 54 -3.37 -4.30 -9.39
C PHE A 54 -2.16 -3.36 -9.46
N VAL A 55 -0.94 -3.90 -9.35
CA VAL A 55 0.29 -3.08 -9.41
C VAL A 55 0.46 -2.45 -10.79
N SER A 56 0.27 -3.23 -11.86
CA SER A 56 0.45 -2.76 -13.24
C SER A 56 -0.57 -1.70 -13.65
N GLU A 57 -1.81 -1.81 -13.16
CA GLU A 57 -2.87 -0.86 -13.47
C GLU A 57 -2.66 0.47 -12.74
N ASN A 58 -2.27 0.42 -11.46
CA ASN A 58 -2.37 1.59 -10.58
C ASN A 58 -1.06 2.34 -10.36
N PHE A 59 0.10 1.72 -10.64
CA PHE A 59 1.40 2.30 -10.32
C PHE A 59 2.36 2.32 -11.50
N VAL A 60 3.42 3.12 -11.36
CA VAL A 60 4.69 2.89 -12.08
C VAL A 60 5.59 2.03 -11.18
N PRO A 61 5.73 0.72 -11.44
CA PRO A 61 6.52 -0.17 -10.60
C PRO A 61 8.02 -0.05 -10.88
N VAL A 62 8.81 0.06 -9.83
CA VAL A 62 10.27 0.18 -9.85
C VAL A 62 10.86 -0.88 -8.93
N GLN A 63 11.86 -1.61 -9.39
CA GLN A 63 12.65 -2.51 -8.55
C GLN A 63 14.11 -2.10 -8.63
N LEU A 64 14.70 -1.85 -7.46
CA LEU A 64 16.10 -1.46 -7.34
C LEU A 64 16.85 -2.53 -6.55
N ASN A 65 18.00 -2.94 -7.06
CA ASN A 65 18.86 -3.90 -6.38
C ASN A 65 19.96 -3.18 -5.59
N GLN A 66 20.08 -3.46 -4.29
CA GLN A 66 21.03 -2.85 -3.38
C GLN A 66 22.48 -3.00 -3.86
N ARG A 67 22.84 -4.14 -4.43
CA ARG A 67 24.22 -4.45 -4.85
C ARG A 67 24.75 -3.47 -5.90
N GLN A 68 23.84 -2.88 -6.68
CA GLN A 68 24.16 -1.89 -7.72
C GLN A 68 23.97 -0.44 -7.22
N ASN A 69 23.33 -0.25 -6.07
CA ASN A 69 22.76 1.03 -5.63
C ASN A 69 23.05 1.33 -4.15
N ILE A 70 24.16 0.85 -3.58
CA ILE A 70 24.44 0.89 -2.13
C ILE A 70 24.24 2.29 -1.52
N GLU A 71 24.82 3.33 -2.14
CA GLU A 71 24.72 4.68 -1.61
C GLU A 71 23.31 5.26 -1.76
N PHE A 72 22.62 4.90 -2.85
CA PHE A 72 21.24 5.32 -3.07
C PHE A 72 20.28 4.71 -2.04
N PHE A 73 20.51 3.46 -1.62
CA PHE A 73 19.76 2.83 -0.53
C PHE A 73 19.95 3.59 0.80
N LYS A 74 21.18 4.01 1.12
CA LYS A 74 21.44 4.82 2.32
C LYS A 74 20.75 6.18 2.26
N GLN A 75 20.83 6.87 1.12
CA GLN A 75 20.18 8.17 0.91
C GLN A 75 18.66 8.09 1.10
N ASN A 76 18.04 6.99 0.65
CA ASN A 76 16.60 6.72 0.82
C ASN A 76 16.27 5.99 2.14
N LYS A 77 17.22 5.93 3.07
CA LYS A 77 17.06 5.36 4.42
C LYS A 77 16.53 3.92 4.38
N VAL A 78 16.95 3.13 3.41
CA VAL A 78 16.62 1.70 3.33
C VAL A 78 17.56 0.94 4.27
N ILE A 79 17.03 0.55 5.44
CA ILE A 79 17.80 -0.13 6.49
C ILE A 79 17.72 -1.66 6.40
N TRP A 80 16.74 -2.20 5.69
CA TRP A 80 16.47 -3.63 5.57
C TRP A 80 15.78 -3.95 4.23
N THR A 81 15.91 -5.19 3.74
CA THR A 81 15.28 -5.66 2.50
C THR A 81 14.45 -6.93 2.72
N PRO A 82 13.33 -7.12 1.99
CA PRO A 82 12.75 -6.15 1.07
C PRO A 82 12.17 -4.97 1.86
N THR A 83 12.25 -3.77 1.29
CA THR A 83 11.45 -2.63 1.72
C THR A 83 10.59 -2.24 0.53
N VAL A 84 9.31 -1.99 0.76
CA VAL A 84 8.44 -1.43 -0.26
C VAL A 84 8.06 -0.02 0.13
N THR A 85 8.13 0.90 -0.82
CA THR A 85 7.66 2.27 -0.65
C THR A 85 6.67 2.63 -1.73
N VAL A 86 5.64 3.38 -1.36
CA VAL A 86 4.70 4.01 -2.29
C VAL A 86 4.92 5.52 -2.21
N CYS A 87 5.21 6.11 -3.37
CA CYS A 87 5.34 7.55 -3.53
C CYS A 87 4.15 8.11 -4.31
N ASP A 88 3.84 9.38 -4.10
CA ASP A 88 2.96 10.11 -5.00
C ASP A 88 3.59 10.30 -6.40
N ALA A 89 2.84 10.91 -7.32
CA ALA A 89 3.30 11.16 -8.68
C ALA A 89 4.48 12.14 -8.77
N GLN A 90 4.77 12.92 -7.73
CA GLN A 90 5.93 13.81 -7.64
C GLN A 90 7.16 13.10 -7.05
N GLY A 91 7.00 11.83 -6.64
CA GLY A 91 8.06 11.00 -6.09
C GLY A 91 8.33 11.22 -4.61
N ALA A 92 7.44 11.91 -3.87
CA ALA A 92 7.53 11.97 -2.42
C ALA A 92 6.96 10.70 -1.79
N GLU A 93 7.73 10.08 -0.90
CA GLU A 93 7.33 8.85 -0.19
C GLU A 93 6.16 9.16 0.75
N GLN A 94 5.06 8.42 0.59
CA GLN A 94 3.85 8.57 1.40
C GLN A 94 3.62 7.36 2.32
N MET A 95 4.06 6.17 1.89
CA MET A 95 3.96 4.95 2.68
C MET A 95 5.18 4.04 2.50
N ARG A 96 5.46 3.26 3.55
CA ARG A 96 6.53 2.27 3.59
C ARG A 96 6.11 1.06 4.41
N TRP A 97 6.52 -0.13 3.98
CA TRP A 97 6.56 -1.31 4.83
C TRP A 97 7.84 -2.10 4.59
N ILE A 98 8.31 -2.78 5.63
CA ILE A 98 9.61 -3.46 5.66
C ILE A 98 9.37 -4.94 5.91
N GLY A 99 10.02 -5.79 5.11
CA GLY A 99 9.91 -7.24 5.18
C GLY A 99 8.94 -7.83 4.15
N TYR A 100 8.96 -9.16 4.05
CA TYR A 100 8.10 -9.93 3.17
C TYR A 100 6.64 -9.92 3.67
N LEU A 101 5.70 -9.85 2.73
CA LEU A 101 4.29 -10.14 2.95
C LEU A 101 3.81 -11.15 1.88
N PRO A 102 3.06 -12.20 2.26
CA PRO A 102 2.43 -13.09 1.30
C PRO A 102 1.30 -12.37 0.53
N PRO A 103 0.83 -12.91 -0.62
CA PRO A 103 -0.17 -12.26 -1.47
C PRO A 103 -1.40 -11.71 -0.72
N GLU A 104 -1.95 -12.51 0.20
CA GLU A 104 -3.15 -12.21 0.98
C GLU A 104 -2.98 -11.04 1.94
N GLU A 105 -1.75 -10.69 2.32
CA GLU A 105 -1.44 -9.50 3.11
C GLU A 105 -0.92 -8.35 2.24
N PHE A 106 -0.17 -8.68 1.20
CA PHE A 106 0.48 -7.71 0.32
C PHE A 106 -0.54 -6.93 -0.52
N LEU A 107 -1.51 -7.61 -1.12
CA LEU A 107 -2.51 -6.97 -1.95
C LEU A 107 -3.36 -5.95 -1.17
N PRO A 108 -4.00 -6.29 -0.03
CA PRO A 108 -4.76 -5.31 0.74
C PRO A 108 -3.87 -4.17 1.28
N LYS A 109 -2.60 -4.45 1.64
CA LYS A 109 -1.66 -3.39 2.03
C LYS A 109 -1.37 -2.41 0.88
N THR A 110 -1.22 -2.92 -0.33
CA THR A 110 -0.98 -2.11 -1.54
C THR A 110 -2.22 -1.32 -1.94
N LYS A 111 -3.42 -1.93 -1.85
CA LYS A 111 -4.70 -1.23 -2.02
C LYS A 111 -4.88 -0.10 -1.01
N PHE A 112 -4.54 -0.36 0.25
CA PHE A 112 -4.58 0.65 1.30
C PHE A 112 -3.66 1.82 0.99
N ALA A 113 -2.46 1.57 0.43
CA ALA A 113 -1.55 2.64 0.03
C ALA A 113 -2.13 3.53 -1.08
N LEU A 114 -2.87 2.97 -2.04
CA LEU A 114 -3.58 3.75 -3.04
C LEU A 114 -4.74 4.56 -2.41
N ALA A 115 -5.50 3.95 -1.50
CA ALA A 115 -6.55 4.65 -0.76
C ALA A 115 -6.00 5.79 0.10
N TRP A 116 -4.81 5.61 0.69
CA TRP A 116 -4.12 6.65 1.45
C TRP A 116 -3.74 7.84 0.58
N LEU A 117 -3.24 7.60 -0.63
CA LEU A 117 -3.00 8.69 -1.59
C LEU A 117 -4.28 9.43 -1.96
N ALA A 118 -5.40 8.73 -2.13
CA ALA A 118 -6.70 9.36 -2.34
C ALA A 118 -7.13 10.23 -1.15
N MET A 119 -6.93 9.76 0.09
CA MET A 119 -7.16 10.56 1.31
C MET A 119 -6.33 11.84 1.34
N LEU A 120 -5.04 11.75 1.00
CA LEU A 120 -4.13 12.91 0.95
C LEU A 120 -4.56 13.92 -0.12
N ASN A 121 -5.06 13.43 -1.25
CA ASN A 121 -5.60 14.26 -2.34
C ASN A 121 -7.03 14.76 -2.08
N GLN A 122 -7.60 14.48 -0.89
CA GLN A 122 -8.97 14.82 -0.50
C GLN A 122 -10.06 14.15 -1.37
N ASP A 123 -9.70 13.12 -2.14
CA ASP A 123 -10.65 12.26 -2.83
C ASP A 123 -11.18 11.18 -1.86
N TYR A 124 -11.95 11.66 -0.88
CA TYR A 124 -12.50 10.81 0.18
C TYR A 124 -13.49 9.79 -0.38
N ALA A 125 -14.18 10.10 -1.47
CA ALA A 125 -15.13 9.19 -2.10
C ALA A 125 -14.41 7.97 -2.70
N GLN A 126 -13.33 8.19 -3.46
CA GLN A 126 -12.53 7.10 -3.99
C GLN A 126 -11.82 6.32 -2.87
N ALA A 127 -11.31 7.02 -1.85
CA ALA A 127 -10.72 6.37 -0.69
C ALA A 127 -11.72 5.44 0.01
N ALA A 128 -12.95 5.91 0.26
CA ALA A 128 -13.99 5.12 0.92
C ALA A 128 -14.34 3.84 0.13
N ILE A 129 -14.41 3.92 -1.20
CA ILE A 129 -14.63 2.75 -2.07
C ILE A 129 -13.53 1.70 -1.84
N SER A 130 -12.27 2.11 -1.93
CA SER A 130 -11.13 1.19 -1.76
C SER A 130 -11.01 0.64 -0.33
N LEU A 131 -11.23 1.48 0.68
CA LEU A 131 -11.18 1.07 2.09
C LEU A 131 -12.29 0.07 2.42
N LYS A 132 -13.50 0.30 1.90
CA LYS A 132 -14.62 -0.63 2.02
C LYS A 132 -14.31 -1.97 1.36
N GLU A 133 -13.74 -1.96 0.15
CA GLU A 133 -13.34 -3.18 -0.54
C GLU A 133 -12.34 -3.99 0.28
N ILE A 134 -11.33 -3.33 0.88
CA ILE A 134 -10.35 -4.00 1.75
C ILE A 134 -11.05 -4.62 2.96
N ALA A 135 -11.89 -3.85 3.66
CA ALA A 135 -12.60 -4.31 4.85
C ALA A 135 -13.57 -5.47 4.56
N SER A 136 -14.20 -5.51 3.38
CA SER A 136 -15.15 -6.56 3.01
C SER A 136 -14.51 -7.80 2.38
N SER A 137 -13.57 -7.61 1.47
CA SER A 137 -13.04 -8.68 0.61
C SER A 137 -11.71 -9.24 1.12
N HIS A 138 -11.02 -8.52 2.01
CA HIS A 138 -9.75 -8.92 2.62
C HIS A 138 -9.85 -8.95 4.15
N LYS A 139 -11.03 -9.31 4.67
CA LYS A 139 -11.40 -9.20 6.09
C LYS A 139 -10.44 -9.90 7.07
N ASP A 140 -9.73 -10.94 6.62
CA ASP A 140 -8.82 -11.72 7.46
C ASP A 140 -7.38 -11.17 7.41
N SER A 141 -7.12 -10.15 6.58
CA SER A 141 -5.81 -9.50 6.48
C SER A 141 -5.51 -8.60 7.66
N LEU A 142 -4.23 -8.40 7.95
CA LEU A 142 -3.73 -7.45 8.96
C LEU A 142 -4.10 -6.00 8.62
N THR A 143 -4.40 -5.71 7.35
CA THR A 143 -4.75 -4.35 6.89
C THR A 143 -6.25 -4.04 7.05
N ALA A 144 -7.12 -5.05 7.08
CA ALA A 144 -8.57 -4.86 7.22
C ALA A 144 -9.02 -3.98 8.40
N PRO A 145 -8.53 -4.16 9.64
CA PRO A 145 -8.92 -3.29 10.75
C PRO A 145 -8.53 -1.82 10.52
N GLU A 146 -7.34 -1.57 9.97
CA GLU A 146 -6.90 -0.21 9.63
C GLU A 146 -7.77 0.39 8.52
N ALA A 147 -8.14 -0.40 7.51
CA ALA A 147 -9.02 0.05 6.44
C ALA A 147 -10.41 0.46 6.97
N LEU A 148 -10.98 -0.32 7.89
CA LEU A 148 -12.29 -0.01 8.49
C LEU A 148 -12.25 1.25 9.36
N TYR A 149 -11.14 1.48 10.08
CA TYR A 149 -10.93 2.73 10.82
C TYR A 149 -10.98 3.95 9.90
N TRP A 150 -10.20 3.91 8.80
CA TRP A 150 -10.13 5.02 7.86
C TRP A 150 -11.36 5.16 6.99
N LEU A 151 -12.12 4.08 6.76
CA LEU A 151 -13.43 4.15 6.09
C LEU A 151 -14.38 5.06 6.87
N GLY A 152 -14.49 4.88 8.19
CA GLY A 152 -15.29 5.77 9.03
C GLY A 152 -14.86 7.24 8.95
N VAL A 153 -13.54 7.48 8.92
CA VAL A 153 -12.97 8.84 8.75
C VAL A 153 -13.33 9.41 7.39
N ALA A 154 -13.18 8.63 6.31
CA ALA A 154 -13.51 9.05 4.95
C ALA A 154 -15.00 9.39 4.83
N ASP A 155 -15.88 8.51 5.33
CA ASP A 155 -17.34 8.73 5.31
C ASP A 155 -17.73 9.99 6.09
N TRP A 156 -17.10 10.26 7.24
CA TRP A 156 -17.31 11.50 7.97
C TRP A 156 -16.77 12.73 7.22
N LYS A 157 -15.63 12.63 6.54
CA LYS A 157 -15.10 13.74 5.72
C LYS A 157 -16.05 14.11 4.60
N ILE A 158 -16.77 13.14 4.03
CA ILE A 158 -17.79 13.30 2.99
C ILE A 158 -19.07 13.91 3.58
N SER A 159 -19.66 13.27 4.59
CA SER A 159 -21.01 13.60 5.06
C SER A 159 -21.06 14.65 6.16
N ARG A 160 -19.96 14.80 6.93
CA ARG A 160 -19.90 15.51 8.22
C ARG A 160 -20.82 14.95 9.30
N ASP A 161 -21.32 13.74 9.10
CA ASP A 161 -22.16 13.03 10.06
C ASP A 161 -21.30 12.16 10.99
N PHE A 162 -21.30 12.49 12.29
CA PHE A 162 -20.59 11.71 13.29
C PHE A 162 -21.10 10.27 13.40
N ALA A 163 -22.36 10.01 13.08
CA ALA A 163 -22.92 8.65 13.12
C ALA A 163 -22.19 7.70 12.18
N ASN A 164 -21.75 8.16 11.01
CA ASN A 164 -20.97 7.35 10.07
C ASN A 164 -19.63 6.92 10.68
N LEU A 165 -18.94 7.86 11.35
CA LEU A 165 -17.68 7.59 12.03
C LEU A 165 -17.89 6.61 13.18
N SER A 166 -18.84 6.91 14.08
CA SER A 166 -19.06 6.12 15.29
C SER A 166 -19.50 4.70 14.96
N ASN A 167 -20.38 4.51 13.97
CA ASN A 167 -20.84 3.18 13.57
C ASN A 167 -19.69 2.32 13.02
N ALA A 168 -18.85 2.88 12.14
CA ALA A 168 -17.71 2.15 11.59
C ALA A 168 -16.72 1.73 12.67
N TRP A 169 -16.43 2.63 13.61
CA TRP A 169 -15.52 2.41 14.73
C TRP A 169 -16.09 1.44 15.78
N THR A 170 -17.40 1.46 16.04
CA THR A 170 -18.07 0.41 16.85
C THR A 170 -17.92 -0.96 16.19
N SER A 171 -18.22 -1.09 14.90
CA SER A 171 -18.04 -2.36 14.17
C SER A 171 -16.58 -2.82 14.16
N LEU A 172 -15.62 -1.90 14.05
CA LEU A 172 -14.20 -2.21 14.14
C LEU A 172 -13.82 -2.84 15.49
N MET A 173 -14.31 -2.27 16.60
CA MET A 173 -14.05 -2.82 17.94
C MET A 173 -14.74 -4.16 18.17
N GLU A 174 -15.88 -4.42 17.53
CA GLU A 174 -16.58 -5.71 17.60
C GLU A 174 -15.87 -6.80 16.78
N ILE A 175 -15.47 -6.49 15.55
CA ILE A 175 -14.90 -7.46 14.61
C ILE A 175 -13.41 -7.70 14.89
N TYR A 176 -12.66 -6.66 15.26
CA TYR A 176 -11.21 -6.70 15.47
C TYR A 176 -10.79 -6.14 16.84
N PRO A 177 -11.31 -6.66 17.97
CA PRO A 177 -11.15 -6.08 19.30
C PRO A 177 -9.68 -5.94 19.74
N ASN A 178 -8.79 -6.79 19.21
CA ASN A 178 -7.37 -6.82 19.59
C ASN A 178 -6.47 -6.03 18.63
N SER A 179 -7.02 -5.32 17.65
CA SER A 179 -6.24 -4.55 16.67
C SER A 179 -5.81 -3.18 17.21
N GLU A 180 -4.70 -2.64 16.72
CA GLU A 180 -4.28 -1.26 17.02
C GLU A 180 -5.35 -0.25 16.56
N ALA A 181 -6.00 -0.51 15.44
CA ALA A 181 -7.09 0.31 14.92
C ALA A 181 -8.28 0.37 15.92
N ALA A 182 -8.64 -0.74 16.54
CA ALA A 182 -9.65 -0.76 17.60
C ALA A 182 -9.22 0.04 18.83
N GLN A 183 -7.95 -0.03 19.22
CA GLN A 183 -7.42 0.81 20.31
C GLN A 183 -7.52 2.31 19.98
N LYS A 184 -7.22 2.72 18.74
CA LYS A 184 -7.41 4.11 18.29
C LYS A 184 -8.87 4.55 18.31
N ALA A 185 -9.79 3.64 18.00
CA ALA A 185 -11.24 3.89 17.99
C ALA A 185 -11.89 3.87 19.39
N SER A 186 -11.17 3.41 20.43
CA SER A 186 -11.69 3.28 21.80
C SER A 186 -12.02 4.60 22.51
N CYS A 187 -11.82 5.74 21.84
CA CYS A 187 -12.18 7.06 22.33
C CYS A 187 -13.64 7.47 22.05
N LEU A 188 -14.43 6.61 21.39
CA LEU A 188 -15.88 6.72 21.37
C LEU A 188 -16.49 6.51 22.76
#